data_AF-A0A3D3K2X5-F1
#
_entry.id   AF-A0A3D3K2X5-F1
#
_cell.length_a   1.000
_cell.length_b   1.000
_cell.length_c   1.000
_cell.angle_alpha   90.00
_cell.angle_beta   90.00
_cell.angle_gamma   90.00
#
_symmetry.space_group_name_H-M   'P 1'
#
loop_
_entity.id
_entity.type
_entity.pdbx_description
1 polymer ?
#
loop_
_entity_poly.entity_id
_entity_poly.type
_entity_poly.pdbx_seq_one_letter_code
_entity_poly.pdbx_strand_id
1 'polypeptide(L)'
;MIFKAVFENGEEVVQDYYSVGGGFIATQNENSLEKHCIRTLYPCHNGKAVLRNLEKLGLNKISDLIFLNEESWRTKEETEAEALYIWQQIKECIYKGVNKEGVLPGGLNVSRRAAGLNRKLLGEKIYKN
;
A
#
# COMPACT_ATOMS: atom_id res chain seq x y z
N MET A 1 4.53 -21.04 -0.51
CA MET A 1 5.27 -21.32 0.74
C MET A 1 4.46 -22.32 1.53
N ILE A 2 5.10 -23.33 2.13
CA ILE A 2 4.40 -24.34 2.95
C ILE A 2 4.96 -24.25 4.36
N PHE A 3 4.08 -24.13 5.34
CA PHE A 3 4.42 -24.14 6.75
C PHE A 3 3.93 -25.44 7.37
N LYS A 4 4.76 -26.05 8.21
CA LYS A 4 4.48 -27.32 8.88
C LYS A 4 4.79 -27.19 10.37
N ALA A 5 3.83 -27.54 11.21
CA ALA A 5 3.99 -27.70 12.65
C ALA A 5 3.90 -29.19 13.00
N VAL A 6 4.79 -29.67 13.86
CA VAL A 6 4.83 -31.06 14.35
C VAL A 6 4.69 -31.03 15.86
N PHE A 7 3.72 -31.74 16.40
CA PHE A 7 3.43 -31.82 17.83
C PHE A 7 4.26 -32.93 18.49
N GLU A 8 4.37 -32.89 19.83
CA GLU A 8 5.12 -33.90 20.61
C GLU A 8 4.53 -35.31 20.49
N ASN A 9 3.23 -35.43 20.21
CA ASN A 9 2.54 -36.69 19.94
C ASN A 9 2.79 -37.23 18.51
N GLY A 10 3.56 -36.52 17.68
CA GLY A 10 3.83 -36.87 16.29
C GLY A 10 2.77 -36.42 15.28
N GLU A 11 1.71 -35.75 15.72
CA GLU A 11 0.72 -35.16 14.82
C GLU A 11 1.31 -33.98 14.05
N GLU A 12 0.83 -33.77 12.82
CA GLU A 12 1.35 -32.72 11.95
C GLU A 12 0.21 -31.85 11.42
N VAL A 13 0.45 -30.55 11.38
CA VAL A 13 -0.42 -29.57 10.72
C VAL A 13 0.37 -28.89 9.63
N VAL A 14 -0.12 -28.97 8.40
CA VAL A 14 0.52 -28.43 7.20
C VAL A 14 -0.42 -27.45 6.52
N GLN A 15 0.10 -26.29 6.14
CA GLN A 15 -0.67 -25.31 5.39
C GLN A 15 0.18 -24.62 4.32
N ASP A 16 -0.42 -24.42 3.16
CA ASP A 16 0.18 -23.76 2.01
C ASP A 16 -0.34 -22.33 1.83
N TYR A 17 0.55 -21.44 1.38
CA TYR A 17 0.29 -20.03 1.18
C TYR A 17 0.92 -19.55 -0.12
N TYR A 18 0.16 -18.77 -0.89
CA TYR A 18 0.55 -18.15 -2.15
C TYR A 18 0.56 -16.63 -1.99
N SER A 19 1.64 -15.98 -2.44
CA SER A 19 1.66 -14.52 -2.54
C SER A 19 1.13 -14.11 -3.92
N VAL A 20 -0.01 -13.41 -3.94
CA VAL A 20 -0.74 -13.09 -5.17
C VAL A 20 -0.46 -11.66 -5.67
N GLY A 21 0.49 -10.96 -5.06
CA GLY A 21 0.85 -9.58 -5.38
C GLY A 21 0.17 -8.56 -4.47
N GLY A 22 0.78 -7.38 -4.34
CA GLY A 22 0.26 -6.29 -3.49
C GLY A 22 0.29 -6.55 -1.99
N GLY A 23 0.92 -7.64 -1.53
CA GLY A 23 0.94 -8.04 -0.13
C GLY A 23 -0.21 -8.97 0.29
N PHE A 24 -1.10 -9.33 -0.64
CA PHE A 24 -2.18 -10.29 -0.38
C PHE A 24 -1.67 -11.74 -0.41
N ILE A 25 -2.27 -12.57 0.44
CA ILE A 25 -1.93 -14.00 0.61
C ILE A 25 -3.20 -14.84 0.42
N ALA A 26 -3.09 -15.94 -0.33
CA ALA A 26 -4.15 -16.92 -0.53
C ALA A 26 -3.69 -18.32 -0.08
N THR A 27 -4.61 -19.23 0.22
CA THR A 27 -4.33 -20.65 0.49
C THR A 27 -4.99 -21.52 -0.59
N GLN A 28 -4.68 -22.82 -0.65
CA GLN A 28 -5.28 -23.70 -1.69
C GLN A 28 -6.80 -23.71 -1.66
N ASN A 29 -7.38 -23.58 -0.46
CA ASN A 29 -8.80 -23.80 -0.20
C ASN A 29 -9.57 -22.49 0.08
N GLU A 30 -8.88 -21.36 0.29
CA GLU A 30 -9.51 -20.06 0.48
C GLU A 30 -8.74 -18.96 -0.26
N ASN A 31 -9.39 -18.40 -1.30
CA ASN A 31 -9.01 -17.10 -1.81
C ASN A 31 -9.55 -16.05 -0.83
N SER A 32 -8.66 -15.42 -0.07
CA SER A 32 -8.96 -14.29 0.82
C SER A 32 -9.67 -13.12 0.11
N LEU A 33 -9.69 -13.11 -1.22
CA LEU A 33 -10.37 -12.14 -2.08
C LEU A 33 -11.90 -12.21 -2.01
N GLU A 34 -12.51 -13.34 -1.63
CA GLU A 34 -13.98 -13.52 -1.74
C GLU A 34 -14.77 -13.10 -0.48
N LYS A 35 -14.14 -13.05 0.71
CA LYS A 35 -14.89 -12.89 1.97
C LYS A 35 -15.35 -11.46 2.31
N HIS A 36 -14.90 -10.43 1.59
CA HIS A 36 -15.23 -9.03 1.90
C HIS A 36 -15.60 -8.19 0.67
N CYS A 37 -16.63 -8.61 -0.07
CA CYS A 37 -17.17 -7.80 -1.17
C CYS A 37 -18.06 -6.66 -0.63
N ILE A 38 -17.43 -5.63 -0.05
CA ILE A 38 -18.11 -4.37 0.25
C ILE A 38 -18.36 -3.66 -1.07
N ARG A 39 -19.64 -3.45 -1.40
CA ARG A 39 -20.04 -2.74 -2.61
C ARG A 39 -20.09 -1.24 -2.33
N THR A 40 -19.26 -0.49 -3.05
CA THR A 40 -19.29 0.97 -3.01
C THR A 40 -20.57 1.53 -3.61
N LEU A 41 -21.07 2.64 -3.04
CA LEU A 41 -22.26 3.35 -3.54
C LEU A 41 -22.13 3.80 -5.00
N TYR A 42 -20.93 4.18 -5.44
CA TYR A 42 -20.67 4.69 -6.80
C TYR A 42 -19.54 3.89 -7.49
N PRO A 43 -19.82 2.68 -8.00
CA PRO A 43 -18.80 1.81 -8.60
C PRO A 43 -18.00 2.47 -9.72
N CYS A 44 -16.67 2.29 -9.68
CA CYS A 44 -15.70 2.94 -10.58
C CYS A 44 -14.89 1.92 -11.41
N HIS A 45 -15.51 0.84 -11.87
CA HIS A 45 -14.81 -0.25 -12.59
C HIS A 45 -14.22 0.13 -13.96
N ASN A 46 -14.61 1.27 -14.53
CA ASN A 46 -14.05 1.80 -15.77
C ASN A 46 -14.17 3.33 -15.82
N GLY A 47 -13.38 3.98 -16.68
CA GLY A 47 -13.35 5.44 -16.79
C GLY A 47 -14.71 6.07 -17.15
N LYS A 48 -15.54 5.40 -17.97
CA LYS A 48 -16.88 5.88 -18.32
C LYS A 48 -17.82 5.88 -17.12
N ALA A 49 -17.69 4.91 -16.21
CA ALA A 49 -18.45 4.87 -14.97
C ALA A 49 -18.04 6.02 -14.03
N VAL A 50 -16.74 6.32 -13.94
CA VAL A 50 -16.23 7.45 -13.15
C VAL A 50 -16.85 8.77 -13.63
N LEU A 51 -16.77 9.08 -14.93
CA LEU A 51 -17.32 10.32 -15.50
C LEU A 51 -18.83 10.44 -15.27
N ARG A 52 -19.57 9.35 -15.47
CA ARG A 52 -21.02 9.30 -15.23
C ARG A 52 -21.36 9.57 -13.76
N ASN A 53 -20.59 9.03 -12.83
CA ASN A 53 -20.82 9.24 -11.40
C ASN A 53 -20.51 10.68 -11.00
N LEU A 54 -19.45 11.29 -11.57
CA LEU A 54 -19.14 12.71 -11.35
C LEU A 54 -20.29 13.61 -11.84
N GLU A 55 -20.76 13.41 -13.06
CA GLU A 55 -21.89 14.16 -13.62
C GLU A 55 -23.17 13.98 -12.78
N LYS A 56 -23.49 12.73 -12.42
CA LYS A 56 -24.68 12.40 -11.61
C LYS A 56 -24.65 13.08 -10.24
N LEU A 57 -23.48 13.21 -9.63
CA LEU A 57 -23.30 13.79 -8.30
C LEU A 57 -22.97 15.29 -8.33
N GLY A 58 -22.81 15.90 -9.51
CA GLY A 58 -22.39 17.29 -9.66
C GLY A 58 -20.98 17.56 -9.12
N LEU A 59 -20.10 16.56 -9.14
CA LEU A 59 -18.73 16.67 -8.63
C LEU A 59 -17.76 17.07 -9.74
N ASN A 60 -16.84 17.97 -9.41
CA ASN A 60 -15.81 18.43 -10.34
C ASN A 60 -14.49 17.66 -10.21
N LYS A 61 -14.29 16.90 -9.12
CA LYS A 61 -13.03 16.19 -8.83
C LYS A 61 -13.27 14.70 -8.61
N ILE A 62 -12.37 13.88 -9.15
CA ILE A 62 -12.35 12.43 -8.91
C ILE A 62 -12.08 12.13 -7.43
N SER A 63 -11.24 12.93 -6.76
CA SER A 63 -10.94 12.76 -5.33
C SER A 63 -12.19 12.76 -4.47
N ASP A 64 -13.14 13.64 -4.77
CA ASP A 64 -14.37 13.79 -3.99
C ASP A 64 -15.26 12.56 -4.18
N LEU A 65 -15.33 12.02 -5.40
CA LEU A 65 -16.03 10.76 -5.70
C LEU A 65 -15.39 9.56 -4.97
N ILE A 66 -14.06 9.46 -4.96
CA ILE A 66 -13.36 8.38 -4.26
C ILE A 66 -13.59 8.50 -2.76
N PHE A 67 -13.49 9.71 -2.19
CA PHE A 67 -13.73 9.95 -0.77
C PHE A 67 -15.15 9.55 -0.35
N LEU A 68 -16.17 9.84 -1.17
CA LEU A 68 -17.54 9.37 -0.94
C LEU A 68 -17.68 7.85 -1.00
N ASN A 69 -16.92 7.18 -1.89
CA ASN A 69 -16.92 5.72 -1.93
C ASN A 69 -16.22 5.11 -0.71
N GLU A 70 -15.19 5.76 -0.18
CA GLU A 70 -14.46 5.32 1.02
C GLU A 70 -15.37 5.16 2.24
N GLU A 71 -16.45 5.96 2.30
CA GLU A 71 -17.51 5.87 3.32
C GLU A 71 -18.22 4.50 3.36
N SER A 72 -18.05 3.67 2.34
CA SER A 72 -18.59 2.30 2.32
C SER A 72 -17.80 1.34 3.22
N TRP A 73 -16.54 1.68 3.56
CA TRP A 73 -15.66 0.84 4.38
C TRP A 73 -15.41 1.40 5.78
N ARG A 74 -15.37 2.73 5.92
CA ARG A 74 -14.90 3.45 7.12
C ARG A 74 -15.42 4.87 7.13
N THR A 75 -15.29 5.59 8.24
CA THR A 75 -15.76 7.00 8.30
C THR A 75 -14.84 7.94 7.51
N LYS A 76 -15.29 9.19 7.33
CA LYS A 76 -14.47 10.24 6.71
C LYS A 76 -13.23 10.54 7.54
N GLU A 77 -13.38 10.62 8.84
CA GLU A 77 -12.32 10.94 9.79
C GLU A 77 -11.25 9.83 9.80
N GLU A 78 -11.69 8.57 9.80
CA GLU A 78 -10.79 7.41 9.64
C GLU A 78 -10.10 7.44 8.27
N THR A 79 -10.83 7.85 7.23
CA THR A 79 -10.28 7.96 5.87
C THR A 79 -9.13 8.96 5.78
N GLU A 80 -9.36 10.16 6.30
CA GLU A 80 -8.37 11.23 6.36
C GLU A 80 -7.17 10.85 7.22
N ALA A 81 -7.42 10.27 8.41
CA ALA A 81 -6.36 9.85 9.32
C ALA A 81 -5.42 8.82 8.68
N GLU A 82 -5.96 7.78 8.06
CA GLU A 82 -5.17 6.74 7.36
C GLU A 82 -4.41 7.30 6.16
N ALA A 83 -5.04 8.19 5.36
CA ALA A 83 -4.37 8.83 4.24
C ALA A 83 -3.17 9.68 4.69
N LEU A 84 -3.33 10.43 5.78
CA LEU A 84 -2.26 11.21 6.40
C LEU A 84 -1.17 10.32 7.02
N TYR A 85 -1.56 9.19 7.61
CA TYR A 85 -0.62 8.19 8.12
C TYR A 85 0.26 7.62 6.99
N ILE A 86 -0.35 7.18 5.88
CA ILE A 86 0.38 6.70 4.70
C ILE A 86 1.33 7.80 4.18
N TRP A 87 0.86 9.04 4.09
CA TRP A 87 1.71 10.17 3.70
C TRP A 87 2.91 10.37 4.63
N GLN A 88 2.70 10.28 5.94
CA GLN A 88 3.77 10.38 6.92
C GLN A 88 4.81 9.26 6.72
N GLN A 89 4.37 8.03 6.48
CA GLN A 89 5.28 6.90 6.20
C GLN A 89 6.05 7.09 4.88
N ILE A 90 5.41 7.66 3.85
CA ILE A 90 6.09 8.01 2.59
C ILE A 90 7.21 9.04 2.87
N LYS A 91 6.91 10.12 3.61
CA LYS A 91 7.93 11.13 3.98
C LYS A 91 9.09 10.52 4.76
N GLU A 92 8.80 9.67 5.75
CA GLU A 92 9.83 8.99 6.53
C GLU A 92 10.69 8.05 5.68
N CYS A 93 10.08 7.32 4.74
CA CYS A 93 10.79 6.46 3.81
C CYS A 93 11.72 7.28 2.89
N ILE A 94 11.21 8.39 2.34
CA ILE A 94 12.00 9.33 1.54
C ILE A 94 13.18 9.82 2.37
N TYR A 95 12.93 10.33 3.58
CA TYR A 95 13.96 10.85 4.49
C TYR A 95 15.05 9.82 4.77
N LYS A 96 14.66 8.58 5.10
CA LYS A 96 15.61 7.47 5.29
C LYS A 96 16.42 7.20 4.02
N GLY A 97 15.76 7.17 2.86
CA GLY A 97 16.39 6.90 1.56
C GLY A 97 17.44 7.93 1.16
N VAL A 98 17.14 9.21 1.34
CA VAL A 98 18.04 10.32 0.99
C VAL A 98 19.14 10.59 2.04
N ASN A 99 19.13 9.89 3.16
CA ASN A 99 20.20 9.94 4.16
C ASN A 99 21.02 8.63 4.24
N LYS A 100 20.53 7.55 3.62
CA LYS A 100 21.20 6.24 3.67
C LYS A 100 22.23 6.08 2.55
N GLU A 101 23.48 5.89 2.95
CA GLU A 101 24.59 5.56 2.05
C GLU A 101 24.85 4.05 1.99
N GLY A 102 25.79 3.66 1.12
CA GLY A 102 26.27 2.29 0.96
C GLY A 102 25.86 1.65 -0.37
N VAL A 103 26.02 0.33 -0.43
CA VAL A 103 25.74 -0.51 -1.60
C VAL A 103 24.49 -1.34 -1.32
N LEU A 104 23.63 -1.54 -2.33
CA LEU A 104 22.45 -2.39 -2.21
C LEU A 104 22.87 -3.86 -2.06
N PRO A 105 22.19 -4.64 -1.19
CA PRO A 105 22.38 -6.07 -1.13
C PRO A 105 21.94 -6.74 -2.45
N GLY A 106 22.40 -7.97 -2.71
CA GLY A 106 22.05 -8.73 -3.92
C GLY A 106 23.19 -8.95 -4.91
N GLY A 107 24.44 -8.60 -4.55
CA GLY A 107 25.64 -8.99 -5.30
C GLY A 107 25.93 -8.20 -6.57
N LEU A 108 25.08 -7.23 -6.94
CA LEU A 108 25.23 -6.41 -8.15
C LEU A 108 26.09 -5.15 -7.94
N ASN A 109 26.68 -4.96 -6.75
CA ASN A 109 27.51 -3.80 -6.39
C ASN A 109 26.87 -2.43 -6.73
N VAL A 110 25.55 -2.32 -6.64
CA VAL A 110 24.82 -1.09 -6.96
C VAL A 110 24.91 -0.10 -5.81
N SER A 111 25.56 1.05 -6.02
CA SER A 111 25.65 2.12 -5.02
C SER A 111 24.31 2.85 -4.83
N ARG A 112 24.00 3.20 -3.58
CA ARG A 112 22.87 4.07 -3.23
C ARG A 112 23.19 5.51 -3.63
N ARG A 113 22.42 6.09 -4.55
CA ARG A 113 22.70 7.41 -5.15
C ARG A 113 21.96 8.57 -4.47
N ALA A 114 20.85 8.28 -3.79
CA ALA A 114 19.95 9.30 -3.26
C ALA A 114 20.64 10.24 -2.26
N ALA A 115 21.47 9.73 -1.35
CA ALA A 115 22.18 10.55 -0.37
C ALA A 115 23.21 11.51 -0.99
N GLY A 116 23.97 11.04 -1.98
CA GLY A 116 24.89 11.90 -2.72
C GLY A 116 24.17 13.00 -3.50
N LEU A 117 23.05 12.66 -4.15
CA LEU A 117 22.22 13.63 -4.85
C LEU A 117 21.62 14.67 -3.91
N ASN A 118 21.12 14.24 -2.75
CA ASN A 118 20.53 15.11 -1.73
C ASN A 118 21.51 16.19 -1.27
N ARG A 119 22.75 15.80 -0.93
CA ARG A 119 23.82 16.76 -0.57
C ARG A 119 24.12 17.75 -1.68
N LYS A 120 24.20 17.27 -2.92
CA LYS A 120 24.49 18.13 -4.08
C LYS A 120 23.40 19.17 -4.33
N LEU A 121 22.13 18.81 -4.14
CA LEU A 121 20.99 19.69 -4.40
C LEU A 121 20.70 20.65 -3.24
N LEU A 122 20.90 20.22 -1.99
CA LEU A 122 20.60 21.04 -0.81
C LEU A 122 21.74 21.99 -0.42
N GLY A 123 23.00 21.66 -0.76
CA GLY A 123 24.15 22.44 -0.33
C GLY A 123 24.24 22.49 1.20
N GLU A 124 24.16 23.70 1.77
CA GLU A 124 24.22 23.94 3.22
C GLU A 124 22.86 23.84 3.94
N LYS A 125 21.77 23.60 3.20
CA LYS A 125 20.43 23.55 3.79
C LYS A 125 20.25 22.27 4.62
N ILE A 126 20.07 22.45 5.92
CA ILE A 126 19.73 21.38 6.85
C ILE A 126 18.20 21.28 6.93
N TYR A 127 17.66 20.07 6.74
CA TYR A 127 16.25 19.78 6.94
C TYR A 127 16.10 18.56 7.83
N LYS A 128 15.03 18.55 8.62
CA LYS A 128 14.67 17.47 9.53
C LYS A 128 13.24 17.03 9.19
N ASN A 129 12.98 15.74 9.28
CA ASN A 129 11.63 15.19 9.16
C ASN A 129 10.87 15.33 10.48
#